data_AF-A0A067CCY0-F1
#
_entry.id   AF-A0A067CCY0-F1
#
_cell.length_a   1.000
_cell.length_b   1.000
_cell.length_c   1.000
_cell.angle_alpha   90.00
_cell.angle_beta   90.00
_cell.angle_gamma   90.00
#
_symmetry.space_group_name_H-M   'P 1'
#
loop_
_entity.id
_entity.type
_entity.pdbx_description
1 polymer ?
#
loop_
_entity_poly.entity_id
_entity_poly.type
_entity_poly.pdbx_seq_one_letter_code
_entity_poly.pdbx_strand_id
1 'polypeptide(L)'
;MALTHEEETLCVNTVRMLGADQPTAGKSGHPGAPMGCAPMAHTLFGKVMRFNPTNPKWANRDRFVLSNGHACALQYSMLHLTGYDVPIESLKSFRQWGSKCPGHPENFCTPGVEVSTGPLGQGLSNAKVALGAYVLQTIVHGERVVDYEGAVDLVMIATGSEVSLAIEAATLLTDKVVRIVSAPCVDIFEKASVAYKKEVLLEGVPILSVEAASTYGWDRFSHLQFGLDRFGASATIEQLREHFGFNAPAVAAEAQNLLEFYAGRAVPSLFDVPARRIVKEGHH
;
A
#
# COMPACT_ATOMS: atom_id res chain seq x y z
N MET A 1 26.96 17.28 13.54
CA MET A 1 28.28 17.34 12.87
C MET A 1 28.19 16.43 11.67
N ALA A 2 28.64 16.85 10.48
CA ALA A 2 28.64 15.96 9.32
C ALA A 2 29.73 14.89 9.52
N LEU A 3 29.42 13.62 9.22
CA LEU A 3 30.40 12.54 9.26
C LEU A 3 31.47 12.77 8.18
N THR A 4 32.70 12.41 8.51
CA THR A 4 33.80 12.31 7.54
C THR A 4 33.55 11.15 6.57
N HIS A 5 34.25 11.16 5.43
CA HIS A 5 34.15 10.07 4.46
C HIS A 5 34.54 8.70 5.05
N GLU A 6 35.49 8.68 5.97
CA GLU A 6 35.93 7.47 6.67
C GLU A 6 34.85 6.95 7.62
N GLU A 7 34.23 7.84 8.41
CA GLU A 7 33.10 7.49 9.29
C GLU A 7 31.88 6.99 8.50
N GLU A 8 31.56 7.64 7.38
CA GLU A 8 30.49 7.17 6.47
C GLU A 8 30.76 5.75 5.96
N THR A 9 32.01 5.50 5.54
CA THR A 9 32.45 4.18 5.07
C THR A 9 32.38 3.14 6.18
N LEU A 10 32.77 3.52 7.41
CA LEU A 10 32.68 2.65 8.58
C LEU A 10 31.22 2.30 8.90
N CYS A 11 30.29 3.26 8.89
CA CYS A 11 28.87 2.99 9.09
C CYS A 11 28.33 2.00 8.05
N VAL A 12 28.61 2.25 6.77
CA VAL A 12 28.17 1.35 5.68
C VAL A 12 28.77 -0.05 5.85
N ASN A 13 30.06 -0.16 6.15
CA ASN A 13 30.70 -1.45 6.34
C ASN A 13 30.20 -2.16 7.60
N THR A 14 29.81 -1.44 8.65
CA THR A 14 29.17 -2.02 9.84
C THR A 14 27.86 -2.70 9.46
N VAL A 15 27.03 -2.06 8.62
CA VAL A 15 25.79 -2.67 8.11
C VAL A 15 26.09 -3.90 7.25
N ARG A 16 27.14 -3.86 6.41
CA ARG A 16 27.56 -5.02 5.60
C ARG A 16 27.98 -6.20 6.49
N MET A 17 28.81 -5.95 7.50
CA MET A 17 29.31 -6.99 8.38
C MET A 17 28.16 -7.60 9.20
N LEU A 18 27.29 -6.79 9.80
CA LEU A 18 26.11 -7.30 10.50
C LEU A 18 25.17 -8.08 9.56
N GLY A 19 24.99 -7.60 8.32
CA GLY A 19 24.18 -8.26 7.29
C GLY A 19 24.74 -9.61 6.83
N ALA A 20 26.06 -9.81 6.92
CA ALA A 20 26.75 -11.06 6.57
C ALA A 20 26.89 -12.03 7.76
N ASP A 21 27.20 -11.50 8.95
CA ASP A 21 27.45 -12.28 10.15
C ASP A 21 26.16 -12.90 10.71
N GLN A 22 25.01 -12.23 10.58
CA GLN A 22 23.71 -12.78 10.99
C GLN A 22 23.36 -14.10 10.28
N PRO A 23 23.30 -14.16 8.92
CA PRO A 23 23.14 -15.42 8.20
C PRO A 23 24.19 -16.48 8.54
N THR A 24 25.44 -16.06 8.74
CA THR A 24 26.55 -16.95 9.09
C THR A 24 26.33 -17.60 10.45
N ALA A 25 25.98 -16.81 11.47
CA ALA A 25 25.67 -17.29 12.82
C ALA A 25 24.47 -18.24 12.83
N GLY A 26 23.42 -17.91 12.06
CA GLY A 26 22.25 -18.76 11.89
C GLY A 26 22.46 -19.96 10.96
N LYS A 27 23.64 -20.09 10.32
CA LYS A 27 23.95 -21.08 9.26
C LYS A 27 22.90 -21.12 8.14
N SER A 28 22.22 -20.01 7.91
CA SER A 28 21.04 -19.89 7.06
C SER A 28 20.72 -18.42 6.83
N GLY A 29 20.41 -18.00 5.60
CA GLY A 29 20.02 -16.63 5.28
C GLY A 29 20.63 -16.10 3.98
N HIS A 30 20.38 -14.82 3.68
CA HIS A 30 20.78 -14.18 2.42
C HIS A 30 21.68 -12.97 2.68
N PRO A 31 23.01 -13.10 2.62
CA PRO A 31 23.92 -11.98 2.94
C PRO A 31 24.09 -10.98 1.79
N GLY A 32 23.87 -11.42 0.54
CA GLY A 32 24.16 -10.60 -0.66
C GLY A 32 23.36 -9.29 -0.74
N ALA A 33 22.03 -9.37 -0.58
CA ALA A 33 21.17 -8.19 -0.64
C ALA A 33 21.45 -7.18 0.49
N PRO A 34 21.59 -7.59 1.78
CA PRO A 34 22.05 -6.69 2.83
C PRO A 34 23.37 -5.98 2.53
N MET A 35 24.37 -6.71 2.01
CA MET A 35 25.68 -6.11 1.71
C MET A 35 25.62 -5.09 0.56
N GLY A 36 24.82 -5.39 -0.48
CA GLY A 36 24.61 -4.50 -1.63
C GLY A 36 23.80 -3.25 -1.28
N CYS A 37 22.77 -3.39 -0.46
CA CYS A 37 21.88 -2.29 -0.09
C CYS A 37 22.37 -1.45 1.10
N ALA A 38 23.47 -1.83 1.76
CA ALA A 38 24.00 -1.13 2.95
C ALA A 38 24.19 0.39 2.77
N PRO A 39 24.73 0.93 1.66
CA PRO A 39 24.86 2.38 1.49
C PRO A 39 23.51 3.11 1.47
N MET A 40 22.51 2.53 0.81
CA MET A 40 21.17 3.08 0.74
C MET A 40 20.47 3.01 2.09
N ALA A 41 20.60 1.89 2.81
CA ALA A 41 20.01 1.74 4.14
C ALA A 41 20.61 2.73 5.15
N HIS A 42 21.93 2.93 5.15
CA HIS A 42 22.61 3.94 5.95
C HIS A 42 22.09 5.35 5.65
N THR A 43 21.96 5.70 4.37
CA THR A 43 21.42 7.01 3.98
C THR A 43 19.97 7.17 4.44
N LEU A 44 19.12 6.16 4.19
CA LEU A 44 17.70 6.21 4.47
C LEU A 44 17.42 6.32 5.99
N PHE A 45 17.94 5.40 6.80
CA PHE A 45 17.70 5.37 8.24
C PHE A 45 18.57 6.38 9.01
N GLY A 46 19.77 6.67 8.54
CA GLY A 46 20.70 7.57 9.24
C GLY A 46 20.46 9.05 8.96
N LYS A 47 19.81 9.41 7.84
CA LYS A 47 19.74 10.81 7.37
C LYS A 47 18.37 11.27 6.88
N VAL A 48 17.52 10.37 6.40
CA VAL A 48 16.27 10.74 5.71
C VAL A 48 15.04 10.50 6.59
N MET A 49 14.89 9.28 7.12
CA MET A 49 13.68 8.89 7.84
C MET A 49 13.57 9.57 9.20
N ARG A 50 12.35 9.97 9.55
CA ARG A 50 11.96 10.46 10.87
C ARG A 50 11.30 9.32 11.63
N PHE A 51 11.93 8.86 12.69
CA PHE A 51 11.39 7.82 13.56
C PHE A 51 11.86 8.02 14.99
N ASN A 52 11.22 7.33 15.92
CA ASN A 52 11.63 7.29 17.32
C ASN A 52 11.81 5.83 17.74
N PRO A 53 13.05 5.36 17.92
CA PRO A 53 13.34 3.97 18.31
C PRO A 53 12.73 3.58 19.66
N THR A 54 12.60 4.55 20.58
CA THR A 54 11.98 4.35 21.90
C THR A 54 10.45 4.38 21.84
N ASN A 55 9.87 4.88 20.75
CA ASN A 55 8.43 4.81 20.49
C ASN A 55 8.15 4.36 19.05
N PRO A 56 8.30 3.05 18.76
CA PRO A 56 8.02 2.48 17.44
C PRO A 56 6.57 2.67 16.98
N LYS A 57 5.66 3.09 17.87
CA LYS A 57 4.24 3.34 17.57
C LYS A 57 3.91 4.81 17.33
N TRP A 58 4.90 5.71 17.34
CA TRP A 58 4.69 7.13 17.05
C TRP A 58 3.92 7.30 15.74
N ALA A 59 2.74 7.92 15.80
CA ALA A 59 1.81 7.98 14.68
C ALA A 59 2.45 8.58 13.41
N ASN A 60 3.16 9.71 13.57
CA ASN A 60 3.74 10.49 12.47
C ASN A 60 5.18 10.10 12.08
N ARG A 61 5.67 8.92 12.51
CA ARG A 61 6.96 8.40 12.02
C ARG A 61 6.85 8.04 10.53
N ASP A 62 7.92 8.20 9.80
CA ASP A 62 8.04 7.64 8.46
C ASP A 62 8.01 6.10 8.53
N ARG A 63 7.37 5.46 7.55
CA ARG A 63 7.15 4.00 7.52
C ARG A 63 8.12 3.36 6.52
N PHE A 64 8.82 2.31 6.94
CA PHE A 64 9.69 1.51 6.07
C PHE A 64 9.15 0.10 5.91
N VAL A 65 9.02 -0.35 4.66
CA VAL A 65 8.58 -1.70 4.33
C VAL A 65 9.64 -2.38 3.47
N LEU A 66 10.27 -3.43 4.00
CA LEU A 66 11.24 -4.23 3.27
C LEU A 66 10.52 -5.28 2.40
N SER A 67 10.09 -4.90 1.19
CA SER A 67 9.32 -5.82 0.36
C SER A 67 10.07 -7.08 -0.09
N ASN A 68 11.39 -7.00 -0.23
CA ASN A 68 12.27 -8.15 -0.46
C ASN A 68 12.65 -8.80 0.88
N GLY A 69 11.65 -9.34 1.59
CA GLY A 69 11.80 -9.81 2.98
C GLY A 69 12.96 -10.79 3.25
N HIS A 70 13.45 -11.49 2.22
CA HIS A 70 14.63 -12.35 2.36
C HIS A 70 15.90 -11.58 2.77
N ALA A 71 15.94 -10.26 2.55
CA ALA A 71 17.01 -9.35 2.97
C ALA A 71 16.86 -8.83 4.42
N CYS A 72 16.05 -9.49 5.25
CA CYS A 72 15.70 -9.07 6.62
C CYS A 72 16.89 -8.71 7.52
N ALA A 73 18.06 -9.35 7.35
CA ALA A 73 19.27 -9.01 8.10
C ALA A 73 19.69 -7.53 7.91
N LEU A 74 19.38 -6.91 6.77
CA LEU A 74 19.56 -5.47 6.54
C LEU A 74 18.70 -4.66 7.50
N GLN A 75 17.40 -4.95 7.56
CA GLN A 75 16.45 -4.21 8.39
C GLN A 75 16.76 -4.41 9.87
N TYR A 76 17.08 -5.62 10.30
CA TYR A 76 17.46 -5.87 11.71
C TYR A 76 18.75 -5.15 12.10
N SER A 77 19.73 -5.08 11.19
CA SER A 77 20.96 -4.29 11.42
C SER A 77 20.63 -2.82 11.62
N MET A 78 19.76 -2.24 10.79
CA MET A 78 19.37 -0.83 10.93
C MET A 78 18.56 -0.58 12.21
N LEU A 79 17.63 -1.47 12.55
CA LEU A 79 16.84 -1.36 13.78
C LEU A 79 17.76 -1.40 15.02
N HIS A 80 18.73 -2.31 15.04
CA HIS A 80 19.74 -2.37 16.10
C HIS A 80 20.59 -1.09 16.18
N LEU A 81 21.21 -0.69 15.08
CA LEU A 81 22.13 0.45 15.02
C LEU A 81 21.44 1.78 15.33
N THR A 82 20.14 1.90 15.04
CA THR A 82 19.35 3.09 15.31
C THR A 82 18.71 3.10 16.70
N GLY A 83 18.88 2.04 17.49
CA GLY A 83 18.49 2.02 18.91
C GLY A 83 17.07 1.48 19.19
N TYR A 84 16.47 0.73 18.26
CA TYR A 84 15.26 -0.02 18.58
C TYR A 84 15.57 -1.14 19.57
N ASP A 85 14.54 -1.70 20.22
CA ASP A 85 14.65 -2.87 21.10
C ASP A 85 14.91 -4.19 20.33
N VAL A 86 16.02 -4.17 19.58
CA VAL A 86 16.64 -5.26 18.82
C VAL A 86 18.11 -5.31 19.26
N PRO A 87 18.42 -5.91 20.43
CA PRO A 87 19.78 -5.98 20.93
C PRO A 87 20.67 -6.85 20.03
N ILE A 88 22.00 -6.69 20.17
CA ILE A 88 22.99 -7.46 19.39
C ILE A 88 22.81 -8.98 19.56
N GLU A 89 22.32 -9.44 20.71
CA GLU A 89 22.01 -10.86 20.97
C GLU A 89 20.84 -11.38 20.12
N SER A 90 19.89 -10.51 19.74
CA SER A 90 18.84 -10.86 18.77
C SER A 90 19.43 -11.09 17.38
N LEU A 91 20.41 -10.26 16.97
CA LEU A 91 21.13 -10.46 15.70
C LEU A 91 21.94 -11.76 15.72
N LYS A 92 22.64 -12.08 16.81
CA LYS A 92 23.38 -13.35 16.96
C LYS A 92 22.48 -14.58 16.95
N SER A 93 21.24 -14.44 17.40
CA SER A 93 20.21 -15.49 17.37
C SER A 93 19.33 -15.45 16.12
N PHE A 94 19.85 -14.91 15.01
CA PHE A 94 19.15 -14.89 13.72
C PHE A 94 18.64 -16.29 13.33
N ARG A 95 17.37 -16.36 12.92
CA ARG A 95 16.66 -17.61 12.54
C ARG A 95 16.60 -18.69 13.64
N GLN A 96 16.83 -18.34 14.89
CA GLN A 96 16.65 -19.27 16.02
C GLN A 96 15.26 -19.15 16.62
N TRP A 97 14.78 -20.25 17.22
CA TRP A 97 13.46 -20.29 17.85
C TRP A 97 13.31 -19.22 18.94
N GLY A 98 12.21 -18.46 18.90
CA GLY A 98 11.93 -17.39 19.86
C GLY A 98 12.77 -16.12 19.69
N SER A 99 13.61 -16.03 18.65
CA SER A 99 14.37 -14.82 18.36
C SER A 99 13.50 -13.68 17.85
N LYS A 100 13.89 -12.44 18.16
CA LYS A 100 13.34 -11.22 17.54
C LYS A 100 13.84 -11.00 16.11
N CYS A 101 14.68 -11.89 15.56
CA CYS A 101 15.23 -11.79 14.21
C CYS A 101 14.92 -13.06 13.38
N PRO A 102 13.64 -13.30 13.04
CA PRO A 102 13.24 -14.43 12.20
C PRO A 102 13.75 -14.32 10.77
N GLY A 103 13.62 -15.41 10.01
CA GLY A 103 14.18 -15.53 8.65
C GLY A 103 13.56 -14.62 7.59
N HIS A 104 12.46 -13.96 7.93
CA HIS A 104 11.79 -12.87 7.21
C HIS A 104 11.23 -11.88 8.23
N PRO A 105 11.01 -10.59 7.90
CA PRO A 105 10.49 -9.61 8.86
C PRO A 105 9.07 -10.00 9.27
N GLU A 106 8.82 -9.98 10.58
CA GLU A 106 7.52 -10.27 11.17
C GLU A 106 7.18 -9.15 12.17
N ASN A 107 6.08 -8.44 11.95
CA ASN A 107 5.75 -7.23 12.72
C ASN A 107 5.35 -7.51 14.18
N PHE A 108 4.93 -8.73 14.47
CA PHE A 108 4.53 -9.16 15.81
C PHE A 108 5.70 -9.59 16.69
N CYS A 109 6.90 -9.81 16.14
CA CYS A 109 8.08 -10.21 16.91
C CYS A 109 9.17 -9.13 17.02
N THR A 110 9.32 -8.27 16.01
CA THR A 110 10.45 -7.33 15.92
C THR A 110 9.97 -5.88 15.99
N PRO A 111 10.29 -5.14 17.08
CA PRO A 111 9.96 -3.73 17.18
C PRO A 111 10.55 -2.91 16.01
N GLY A 112 9.71 -2.12 15.33
CA GLY A 112 10.10 -1.31 14.17
C GLY A 112 9.95 -2.02 12.81
N VAL A 113 9.52 -3.29 12.78
CA VAL A 113 9.00 -3.91 11.57
C VAL A 113 7.52 -3.55 11.41
N GLU A 114 7.18 -2.84 10.34
CA GLU A 114 5.82 -2.36 10.09
C GLU A 114 4.87 -3.49 9.69
N VAL A 115 5.31 -4.34 8.76
CA VAL A 115 4.51 -5.42 8.18
C VAL A 115 5.35 -6.65 7.96
N SER A 116 4.72 -7.81 8.11
CA SER A 116 5.37 -9.08 7.78
C SER A 116 5.53 -9.20 6.26
N THR A 117 6.71 -9.61 5.80
CA THR A 117 7.01 -9.80 4.37
C THR A 117 7.74 -11.12 4.17
N GLY A 118 7.88 -11.60 2.94
CA GLY A 118 8.56 -12.87 2.64
C GLY A 118 8.11 -13.44 1.30
N PRO A 119 6.80 -13.71 1.13
CA PRO A 119 6.21 -13.89 -0.19
C PRO A 119 6.42 -12.60 -1.01
N LEU A 120 7.13 -12.72 -2.13
CA LEU A 120 7.48 -11.58 -2.98
C LEU A 120 6.19 -10.85 -3.43
N GLY A 121 6.22 -9.51 -3.42
CA GLY A 121 5.11 -8.64 -3.81
C GLY A 121 4.22 -8.15 -2.65
N GLN A 122 4.10 -8.89 -1.54
CA GLN A 122 3.22 -8.47 -0.43
C GLN A 122 3.65 -7.17 0.25
N GLY A 123 4.96 -6.92 0.38
CA GLY A 123 5.46 -5.70 1.01
C GLY A 123 5.18 -4.42 0.22
N LEU A 124 5.30 -4.46 -1.11
CA LEU A 124 4.93 -3.34 -1.99
C LEU A 124 3.43 -3.02 -1.89
N SER A 125 2.58 -4.05 -1.87
CA SER A 125 1.14 -3.88 -1.64
C SER A 125 0.85 -3.25 -0.28
N ASN A 126 1.53 -3.70 0.79
CA ASN A 126 1.36 -3.17 2.13
C ASN A 126 1.84 -1.70 2.29
N ALA A 127 2.92 -1.31 1.60
CA ALA A 127 3.38 0.08 1.61
C ALA A 127 2.38 1.02 0.94
N LYS A 128 1.73 0.56 -0.14
CA LYS A 128 0.69 1.30 -0.85
C LYS A 128 -0.62 1.37 -0.07
N VAL A 129 -0.97 0.35 0.73
CA VAL A 129 -2.09 0.40 1.70
C VAL A 129 -1.96 1.59 2.66
N ALA A 130 -0.73 1.93 3.08
CA ALA A 130 -0.47 3.06 3.99
C ALA A 130 -0.79 4.44 3.37
N LEU A 131 -1.03 4.51 2.06
CA LEU A 131 -1.46 5.72 1.35
C LEU A 131 -2.98 5.79 1.18
N GLY A 132 -3.72 4.81 1.73
CA GLY A 132 -5.17 4.78 1.78
C GLY A 132 -5.85 4.25 0.51
N ALA A 133 -5.31 4.55 -0.67
CA ALA A 133 -5.70 3.95 -1.94
C ALA A 133 -4.54 3.88 -2.93
N TYR A 134 -4.54 2.87 -3.80
CA TYR A 134 -3.49 2.62 -4.77
C TYR A 134 -3.93 1.83 -5.99
N VAL A 135 -3.26 2.06 -7.13
CA VAL A 135 -3.47 1.28 -8.35
C VAL A 135 -3.01 -0.16 -8.13
N LEU A 136 -3.94 -1.10 -8.29
CA LEU A 136 -3.70 -2.52 -8.14
C LEU A 136 -3.24 -3.14 -9.47
N GLN A 137 -3.96 -2.83 -10.55
CA GLN A 137 -3.71 -3.32 -11.91
C GLN A 137 -4.59 -2.56 -12.91
N THR A 138 -4.36 -2.80 -14.20
CA THR A 138 -5.27 -2.35 -15.27
C THR A 138 -5.79 -3.57 -16.01
N ILE A 139 -7.07 -3.55 -16.37
CA ILE A 139 -7.67 -4.51 -17.28
C ILE A 139 -7.75 -3.86 -18.66
N VAL A 140 -7.04 -4.41 -19.63
CA VAL A 140 -6.97 -3.93 -21.01
C VAL A 140 -7.73 -4.94 -21.85
N HIS A 141 -8.89 -4.55 -22.39
CA HIS A 141 -9.69 -5.41 -23.26
C HIS A 141 -10.03 -6.79 -22.67
N GLY A 142 -10.31 -6.82 -21.37
CA GLY A 142 -10.60 -8.05 -20.62
C GLY A 142 -9.38 -8.78 -20.07
N GLU A 143 -8.16 -8.33 -20.37
CA GLU A 143 -6.92 -8.97 -19.92
C GLU A 143 -6.21 -8.17 -18.83
N ARG A 144 -5.66 -8.88 -17.83
CA ARG A 144 -4.91 -8.27 -16.74
C ARG A 144 -3.53 -7.81 -17.22
N VAL A 145 -3.24 -6.52 -17.03
CA VAL A 145 -1.94 -5.91 -17.28
C VAL A 145 -1.45 -5.20 -16.02
N VAL A 146 -0.19 -5.47 -15.65
CA VAL A 146 0.50 -4.78 -14.56
C VAL A 146 1.33 -3.64 -15.16
N ASP A 147 1.37 -2.48 -14.50
CA ASP A 147 2.13 -1.29 -14.91
C ASP A 147 1.79 -0.75 -16.32
N TYR A 148 0.49 -0.62 -16.60
CA TYR A 148 0.01 -0.03 -17.86
C TYR A 148 0.16 1.51 -17.86
N GLU A 149 0.81 2.04 -18.90
CA GLU A 149 1.09 3.49 -19.07
C GLU A 149 0.23 4.18 -20.15
N GLY A 150 -0.70 3.47 -20.79
CA GLY A 150 -1.55 4.01 -21.85
C GLY A 150 -2.77 4.78 -21.35
N ALA A 151 -3.65 5.15 -22.29
CA ALA A 151 -4.91 5.82 -21.99
C ALA A 151 -5.89 4.88 -21.27
N VAL A 152 -6.54 5.39 -20.23
CA VAL A 152 -7.53 4.66 -19.42
C VAL A 152 -8.90 5.25 -19.67
N ASP A 153 -9.88 4.40 -19.99
CA ASP A 153 -11.27 4.81 -20.25
C ASP A 153 -12.07 4.97 -18.96
N LEU A 154 -11.76 4.16 -17.94
CA LEU A 154 -12.50 4.10 -16.68
C LEU A 154 -11.59 3.77 -15.50
N VAL A 155 -11.84 4.39 -14.35
CA VAL A 155 -11.27 3.94 -13.08
C VAL A 155 -12.37 3.28 -12.24
N MET A 156 -12.11 2.07 -11.75
CA MET A 156 -12.93 1.41 -10.73
C MET A 156 -12.19 1.43 -9.40
N ILE A 157 -12.80 2.03 -8.38
CA ILE A 157 -12.27 2.07 -7.02
C ILE A 157 -13.11 1.19 -6.11
N ALA A 158 -12.47 0.32 -5.34
CA ALA A 158 -13.15 -0.61 -4.46
C ALA A 158 -12.31 -0.92 -3.22
N THR A 159 -12.95 -1.50 -2.20
CA THR A 159 -12.33 -1.84 -0.92
C THR A 159 -12.60 -3.29 -0.60
N GLY A 160 -11.74 -3.93 0.21
CA GLY A 160 -12.01 -5.27 0.73
C GLY A 160 -12.31 -6.33 -0.34
N SER A 161 -13.42 -7.06 -0.14
CA SER A 161 -13.88 -8.13 -1.04
C SER A 161 -14.38 -7.62 -2.39
N GLU A 162 -14.77 -6.35 -2.47
CA GLU A 162 -15.36 -5.71 -3.64
C GLU A 162 -14.31 -5.45 -4.72
N VAL A 163 -13.02 -5.47 -4.36
CA VAL A 163 -11.91 -5.37 -5.32
C VAL A 163 -11.95 -6.52 -6.33
N SER A 164 -12.19 -7.76 -5.86
CA SER A 164 -12.32 -8.91 -6.77
C SER A 164 -13.52 -8.74 -7.70
N LEU A 165 -14.63 -8.20 -7.19
CA LEU A 165 -15.82 -7.93 -7.97
C LEU A 165 -15.58 -6.88 -9.07
N ALA A 166 -14.86 -5.80 -8.74
CA ALA A 166 -14.48 -4.76 -9.70
C ALA A 166 -13.56 -5.32 -10.79
N ILE A 167 -12.64 -6.22 -10.44
CA ILE A 167 -11.79 -6.91 -11.42
C ILE A 167 -12.64 -7.79 -12.34
N GLU A 168 -13.54 -8.60 -11.79
CA GLU A 168 -14.43 -9.46 -12.57
C GLU A 168 -15.32 -8.64 -13.52
N ALA A 169 -15.88 -7.52 -13.04
CA ALA A 169 -16.67 -6.60 -13.85
C ALA A 169 -15.86 -5.96 -14.98
N ALA A 170 -14.64 -5.50 -14.69
CA ALA A 170 -13.75 -4.92 -15.68
C ALA A 170 -13.36 -5.94 -16.78
N THR A 171 -13.23 -7.22 -16.44
CA THR A 171 -12.96 -8.29 -17.43
C THR A 171 -14.10 -8.44 -18.45
N LEU A 172 -15.34 -8.07 -18.09
CA LEU A 172 -16.48 -8.10 -19.01
C LEU A 172 -16.49 -6.92 -20.00
N LEU A 173 -15.70 -5.86 -19.75
CA LEU A 173 -15.61 -4.66 -20.58
C LEU A 173 -14.49 -4.79 -21.62
N THR A 174 -14.66 -5.72 -22.57
CA THR A 174 -13.61 -6.12 -23.52
C THR A 174 -13.22 -5.06 -24.54
N ASP A 175 -14.01 -3.99 -24.70
CA ASP A 175 -13.71 -2.86 -25.58
C ASP A 175 -13.08 -1.66 -24.83
N LYS A 176 -12.84 -1.79 -23.51
CA LYS A 176 -12.34 -0.71 -22.65
C LYS A 176 -11.00 -1.04 -21.98
N VAL A 177 -10.35 0.02 -21.52
CA VAL A 177 -9.22 -0.02 -20.60
C VAL A 177 -9.66 0.49 -19.23
N VAL A 178 -9.66 -0.39 -18.24
CA VAL A 178 -10.19 -0.12 -16.90
C VAL A 178 -9.09 -0.23 -15.85
N ARG A 179 -8.79 0.87 -15.16
CA ARG A 179 -7.85 0.87 -14.03
C ARG A 179 -8.55 0.44 -12.75
N ILE A 180 -7.98 -0.54 -12.04
CA ILE A 180 -8.46 -1.01 -10.75
C ILE A 180 -7.66 -0.35 -9.62
N VAL A 181 -8.36 0.32 -8.72
CA VAL A 181 -7.81 0.95 -7.52
C VAL A 181 -8.33 0.24 -6.27
N SER A 182 -7.41 -0.26 -5.46
CA SER A 182 -7.71 -0.77 -4.12
C SER A 182 -7.64 0.38 -3.13
N ALA A 183 -8.70 0.61 -2.36
CA ALA A 183 -8.83 1.76 -1.48
C ALA A 183 -9.18 1.34 -0.04
N PRO A 184 -8.24 0.71 0.69
CA PRO A 184 -8.48 0.22 2.05
C PRO A 184 -8.84 1.29 3.09
N CYS A 185 -8.52 2.57 2.86
CA CYS A 185 -8.84 3.62 3.83
C CYS A 185 -9.04 5.00 3.17
N VAL A 186 -10.30 5.42 3.11
CA VAL A 186 -10.71 6.73 2.57
C VAL A 186 -10.12 7.90 3.38
N ASP A 187 -10.07 7.80 4.71
CA ASP A 187 -9.57 8.88 5.58
C ASP A 187 -8.07 9.17 5.38
N ILE A 188 -7.27 8.11 5.18
CA ILE A 188 -5.84 8.25 4.88
C ILE A 188 -5.68 8.83 3.47
N PHE A 189 -6.45 8.33 2.51
CA PHE A 189 -6.38 8.80 1.13
C PHE A 189 -6.82 10.27 0.99
N GLU A 190 -7.82 10.71 1.76
CA GLU A 190 -8.26 12.12 1.83
C GLU A 190 -7.12 13.04 2.29
N LYS A 191 -6.21 12.57 3.15
CA LYS A 191 -5.03 13.32 3.61
C LYS A 191 -3.86 13.31 2.64
N ALA A 192 -3.89 12.43 1.62
CA ALA A 192 -2.84 12.37 0.62
C ALA A 192 -2.80 13.65 -0.24
N SER A 193 -1.63 13.94 -0.82
CA SER A 193 -1.46 15.10 -1.68
C SER A 193 -2.39 15.03 -2.90
N VAL A 194 -2.83 16.18 -3.39
CA VAL A 194 -3.63 16.25 -4.62
C VAL A 194 -2.90 15.59 -5.80
N ALA A 195 -1.58 15.77 -5.89
CA ALA A 195 -0.76 15.11 -6.91
C ALA A 195 -0.88 13.58 -6.85
N TYR A 196 -0.82 12.98 -5.65
CA TYR A 196 -0.96 11.53 -5.49
C TYR A 196 -2.39 11.05 -5.82
N LYS A 197 -3.41 11.79 -5.41
CA LYS A 197 -4.80 11.45 -5.75
C LYS A 197 -5.02 11.44 -7.27
N LYS A 198 -4.47 12.43 -7.98
CA LYS A 198 -4.49 12.50 -9.45
C LYS A 198 -3.68 11.39 -10.11
N GLU A 199 -2.56 10.97 -9.52
CA GLU A 199 -1.79 9.81 -9.99
C GLU A 199 -2.63 8.52 -9.91
N VAL A 200 -3.32 8.30 -8.80
CA VAL A 200 -4.11 7.09 -8.55
C VAL A 200 -5.40 7.07 -9.36
N LEU A 201 -6.22 8.12 -9.25
CA LEU A 201 -7.59 8.16 -9.79
C LEU A 201 -7.72 8.86 -11.14
N LEU A 202 -6.64 9.46 -11.65
CA LEU A 202 -6.61 10.21 -12.90
C LEU A 202 -7.51 11.46 -12.88
N GLU A 203 -7.28 12.37 -13.83
CA GLU A 203 -8.18 13.49 -14.10
C GLU A 203 -8.79 13.33 -15.49
N GLY A 204 -10.03 13.78 -15.66
CA GLY A 204 -10.74 13.71 -16.93
C GLY A 204 -11.21 12.30 -17.31
N VAL A 205 -11.04 11.30 -16.43
CA VAL A 205 -11.48 9.91 -16.63
C VAL A 205 -12.67 9.64 -15.69
N PRO A 206 -13.76 9.02 -16.16
CA PRO A 206 -14.86 8.60 -15.28
C PRO A 206 -14.37 7.65 -14.18
N ILE A 207 -14.98 7.74 -13.01
CA ILE A 207 -14.58 6.97 -11.82
C ILE A 207 -15.84 6.37 -11.21
N LEU A 208 -15.87 5.04 -11.09
CA LEU A 208 -16.94 4.27 -10.48
C LEU A 208 -16.43 3.68 -9.15
N SER A 209 -17.10 3.96 -8.04
CA SER A 209 -16.82 3.26 -6.78
C SER A 209 -17.73 2.06 -6.59
N VAL A 210 -17.18 0.95 -6.12
CA VAL A 210 -17.92 -0.29 -5.82
C VAL A 210 -17.76 -0.61 -4.33
N GLU A 211 -18.85 -0.48 -3.58
CA GLU A 211 -18.85 -0.63 -2.11
C GLU A 211 -20.16 -1.28 -1.63
N ALA A 212 -20.07 -2.43 -0.96
CA ALA A 212 -21.24 -3.19 -0.51
C ALA A 212 -21.83 -2.70 0.82
N ALA A 213 -21.24 -1.71 1.48
CA ALA A 213 -21.73 -1.14 2.74
C ALA A 213 -22.49 0.18 2.57
N SER A 214 -21.79 1.27 2.25
CA SER A 214 -22.40 2.60 2.11
C SER A 214 -21.68 3.37 1.01
N THR A 215 -22.45 4.09 0.20
CA THR A 215 -21.88 5.07 -0.76
C THR A 215 -21.25 6.28 -0.06
N TYR A 216 -21.52 6.49 1.24
CA TYR A 216 -21.02 7.61 2.02
C TYR A 216 -19.49 7.62 2.12
N GLY A 217 -18.87 8.73 1.73
CA GLY A 217 -17.42 8.94 1.76
C GLY A 217 -16.76 8.69 0.40
N TRP A 218 -17.28 7.73 -0.37
CA TRP A 218 -16.82 7.44 -1.73
C TRP A 218 -17.28 8.46 -2.76
N ASP A 219 -18.40 9.13 -2.51
CA ASP A 219 -18.96 10.22 -3.32
C ASP A 219 -17.97 11.35 -3.61
N ARG A 220 -16.93 11.49 -2.78
CA ARG A 220 -15.83 12.46 -2.95
C ARG A 220 -14.77 12.03 -3.96
N PHE A 221 -14.69 10.74 -4.23
CA PHE A 221 -13.61 10.10 -5.01
C PHE A 221 -14.14 9.35 -6.24
N SER A 222 -15.45 9.37 -6.49
CA SER A 222 -16.06 8.76 -7.67
C SER A 222 -17.18 9.64 -8.25
N HIS A 223 -17.40 9.49 -9.55
CA HIS A 223 -18.45 10.16 -10.30
C HIS A 223 -19.79 9.41 -10.23
N LEU A 224 -19.73 8.10 -9.97
CA LEU A 224 -20.88 7.23 -9.72
C LEU A 224 -20.53 6.23 -8.61
N GLN A 225 -21.50 5.91 -7.76
CA GLN A 225 -21.34 4.95 -6.68
C GLN A 225 -22.27 3.76 -6.89
N PHE A 226 -21.68 2.57 -7.02
CA PHE A 226 -22.38 1.30 -6.95
C PHE A 226 -22.28 0.75 -5.53
N GLY A 227 -23.35 0.95 -4.75
CA GLY A 227 -23.38 0.55 -3.36
C GLY A 227 -24.76 0.62 -2.74
N LEU A 228 -24.82 0.33 -1.44
CA LEU A 228 -26.04 0.45 -0.65
C LEU A 228 -26.09 1.84 0.03
N ASP A 229 -27.29 2.32 0.35
CA ASP A 229 -27.52 3.53 1.14
C ASP A 229 -27.59 3.25 2.65
N ARG A 230 -27.46 1.99 3.04
CA ARG A 230 -27.57 1.46 4.40
C ARG A 230 -26.67 0.24 4.57
N PHE A 231 -26.35 -0.10 5.81
CA PHE A 231 -25.66 -1.35 6.13
C PHE A 231 -26.48 -2.56 5.62
N GLY A 232 -25.81 -3.55 5.02
CA GLY A 232 -26.43 -4.68 4.32
C GLY A 232 -27.41 -5.53 5.16
N ALA A 233 -27.94 -6.59 4.57
CA ALA A 233 -28.84 -7.52 5.27
C ALA A 233 -28.08 -8.70 5.89
N SER A 234 -28.68 -9.35 6.89
CA SER A 234 -28.14 -10.57 7.49
C SER A 234 -28.53 -11.79 6.65
N ALA A 235 -27.62 -12.28 5.79
CA ALA A 235 -27.75 -13.53 5.05
C ALA A 235 -26.37 -14.01 4.54
N THR A 236 -26.30 -15.15 3.83
CA THR A 236 -25.04 -15.59 3.19
C THR A 236 -24.68 -14.66 2.03
N ILE A 237 -23.39 -14.59 1.66
CA ILE A 237 -22.92 -13.74 0.56
C ILE A 237 -23.65 -14.05 -0.76
N GLU A 238 -23.98 -15.32 -1.02
CA GLU A 238 -24.70 -15.76 -2.22
C GLU A 238 -26.12 -15.19 -2.25
N GLN A 239 -26.85 -15.30 -1.14
CA GLN A 239 -28.21 -14.76 -1.00
C GLN A 239 -28.23 -13.23 -1.10
N LEU A 240 -27.23 -12.56 -0.50
CA LEU A 240 -27.13 -11.10 -0.55
C LEU A 240 -26.79 -10.61 -1.96
N ARG A 241 -25.89 -11.28 -2.68
CA ARG A 241 -25.54 -10.93 -4.06
C ARG A 241 -26.71 -11.08 -5.02
N GLU A 242 -27.52 -12.12 -4.87
CA GLU A 242 -28.74 -12.31 -5.66
C GLU A 242 -29.80 -11.26 -5.29
N HIS A 243 -30.03 -11.02 -4.01
CA HIS A 243 -31.06 -10.09 -3.53
C HIS A 243 -30.77 -8.62 -3.88
N PHE A 244 -29.52 -8.19 -3.75
CA PHE A 244 -29.12 -6.80 -4.02
C PHE A 244 -28.57 -6.59 -5.45
N GLY A 245 -28.48 -7.64 -6.27
CA GLY A 245 -27.88 -7.56 -7.60
C GLY A 245 -26.40 -7.20 -7.58
N PHE A 246 -25.69 -7.48 -6.47
CA PHE A 246 -24.29 -7.10 -6.28
C PHE A 246 -23.34 -8.11 -6.94
N ASN A 247 -23.32 -8.12 -8.27
CA ASN A 247 -22.56 -9.06 -9.09
C ASN A 247 -21.80 -8.36 -10.23
N ALA A 248 -20.82 -9.04 -10.83
CA ALA A 248 -19.94 -8.46 -11.84
C ALA A 248 -20.69 -7.93 -13.09
N PRO A 249 -21.70 -8.64 -13.64
CA PRO A 249 -22.52 -8.10 -14.72
C PRO A 249 -23.23 -6.78 -14.37
N ALA A 250 -23.79 -6.65 -13.16
CA ALA A 250 -24.45 -5.42 -12.74
C ALA A 250 -23.46 -4.25 -12.61
N VAL A 251 -22.29 -4.49 -12.01
CA VAL A 251 -21.23 -3.48 -11.92
C VAL A 251 -20.74 -3.06 -13.32
N ALA A 252 -20.59 -4.02 -14.24
CA ALA A 252 -20.20 -3.74 -15.63
C ALA A 252 -21.27 -2.93 -16.38
N ALA A 253 -22.55 -3.20 -16.16
CA ALA A 253 -23.65 -2.41 -16.73
C ALA A 253 -23.62 -0.96 -16.23
N GLU A 254 -23.39 -0.74 -14.93
CA GLU A 254 -23.29 0.63 -14.39
C GLU A 254 -22.03 1.37 -14.85
N ALA A 255 -20.93 0.64 -15.05
CA ALA A 255 -19.75 1.20 -15.70
C ALA A 255 -20.04 1.66 -17.14
N GLN A 256 -20.81 0.88 -17.91
CA GLN A 256 -21.25 1.26 -19.26
C GLN A 256 -22.15 2.51 -19.21
N ASN A 257 -23.15 2.54 -18.32
CA ASN A 257 -24.01 3.70 -18.12
C ASN A 257 -23.19 4.98 -17.83
N LEU A 258 -22.18 4.87 -16.97
CA LEU A 258 -21.28 5.99 -16.63
C LEU A 258 -20.48 6.47 -17.84
N LEU A 259 -19.92 5.54 -18.62
CA LEU A 259 -19.15 5.85 -19.82
C LEU A 259 -20.03 6.51 -20.88
N GLU A 260 -21.26 6.02 -21.08
CA GLU A 260 -22.24 6.62 -21.98
C GLU A 260 -22.67 8.01 -21.51
N PHE A 261 -22.87 8.21 -20.21
CA PHE A 261 -23.21 9.52 -19.66
C PHE A 261 -22.14 10.57 -19.97
N TYR A 262 -20.86 10.20 -19.92
CA TYR A 262 -19.75 11.09 -20.24
C TYR A 262 -19.32 11.05 -21.71
N ALA A 263 -19.97 10.27 -22.57
CA ALA A 263 -19.67 10.25 -24.00
C ALA A 263 -19.87 11.65 -24.61
N GLY A 264 -18.78 12.24 -25.11
CA GLY A 264 -18.80 13.60 -25.65
C GLY A 264 -18.93 14.72 -24.61
N ARG A 265 -18.78 14.42 -23.31
CA ARG A 265 -18.80 15.41 -22.22
C ARG A 265 -17.44 15.47 -21.53
N ALA A 266 -17.09 16.64 -21.02
CA ALA A 266 -15.94 16.77 -20.12
C ALA A 266 -16.27 16.12 -18.78
N VAL A 267 -15.39 15.23 -18.31
CA VAL A 267 -15.49 14.67 -16.96
C VAL A 267 -14.94 15.70 -15.97
N PRO A 268 -15.73 16.15 -14.98
CA PRO A 268 -15.29 17.16 -14.02
C PRO A 268 -14.14 16.62 -13.14
N SER A 269 -13.23 17.49 -12.71
CA SER A 269 -12.21 17.09 -11.72
C SER A 269 -12.83 16.98 -10.33
N LEU A 270 -12.53 15.88 -9.62
CA LEU A 270 -12.87 15.71 -8.20
C LEU A 270 -11.84 16.39 -7.27
N PHE A 271 -10.70 16.85 -7.81
CA PHE A 271 -9.58 17.36 -7.02
C PHE A 271 -9.29 18.84 -7.25
N ASP A 272 -9.80 19.42 -8.34
CA ASP A 272 -9.71 20.86 -8.62
C ASP A 272 -10.87 21.62 -7.97
N VAL A 273 -10.92 21.56 -6.64
CA VAL A 273 -11.94 22.21 -5.82
C VAL A 273 -11.29 23.11 -4.76
N PRO A 274 -11.93 24.20 -4.32
CA PRO A 274 -11.41 25.05 -3.25
C PRO A 274 -11.11 24.24 -1.98
N ALA A 275 -10.05 24.63 -1.27
CA ALA A 275 -9.67 23.98 -0.02
C ALA A 275 -10.83 23.99 0.99
N ARG A 276 -11.17 22.82 1.54
CA ARG A 276 -12.20 22.72 2.57
C ARG A 276 -11.77 23.48 3.82
N ARG A 277 -12.66 24.35 4.31
CA ARG A 277 -12.49 25.00 5.61
C ARG A 277 -13.06 24.11 6.70
N ILE A 278 -12.20 23.46 7.48
CA ILE A 278 -12.60 22.72 8.68
C ILE A 278 -12.66 23.70 9.86
N VAL A 279 -13.84 23.88 10.45
CA VAL A 279 -14.03 24.79 11.59
C VAL A 279 -13.55 24.09 12.86
N LYS A 280 -12.37 24.50 13.37
CA LYS A 280 -11.67 23.91 14.54
C LYS A 280 -11.50 22.39 14.42
N GLU A 281 -10.31 21.94 14.04
CA GLU A 281 -9.98 20.51 14.10
C GLU A 281 -10.21 20.00 15.53
N GLY A 282 -11.19 19.11 15.69
CA GLY A 282 -11.48 18.48 16.97
C GLY A 282 -10.36 17.50 17.30
N HIS A 283 -9.58 17.80 18.33
CA HIS A 283 -8.73 16.80 18.98
C HIS A 283 -9.65 15.96 19.89
N HIS A 284 -10.16 14.85 19.38
CA HIS A 284 -10.75 13.78 20.17
C HIS A 284 -9.79 12.60 20.22
#